data_AF-A0A434S0P1-F1
#
_entry.id   AF-A0A434S0P1-F1
#
_cell.length_a   1.000
_cell.length_b   1.000
_cell.length_c   1.000
_cell.angle_alpha   90.00
_cell.angle_beta   90.00
_cell.angle_gamma   90.00
#
_symmetry.space_group_name_H-M   'P 1'
#
loop_
_entity.id
_entity.type
_entity.pdbx_description
1 polymer ?
#
loop_
_entity_poly.entity_id
_entity_poly.type
_entity_poly.pdbx_seq_one_letter_code
_entity_poly.pdbx_strand_id
1 'polypeptide(L)'
;VLSFPAFSVPTGAELPPMLGDIVLASETVAREAALEDKPLANHITHLVIHGLLHLLGHDHETDAEAEEMEAIERAALARLAIPDPYA
;
A
#
# COMPACT_ATOMS: atom_id res chain seq x y z
N VAL A 1 -6.37 5.22 -0.53
CA VAL A 1 -6.22 4.51 -1.84
C VAL A 1 -7.35 3.50 -1.97
N LEU A 2 -7.75 3.11 -3.18
CA LEU A 2 -8.67 1.99 -3.41
C LEU A 2 -8.00 0.93 -4.28
N SER A 3 -8.16 -0.34 -3.91
CA SER A 3 -7.63 -1.49 -4.66
C SER A 3 -8.77 -2.38 -5.13
N PHE A 4 -8.70 -2.81 -6.40
CA PHE A 4 -9.71 -3.65 -7.04
C PHE A 4 -9.05 -4.89 -7.62
N PRO A 5 -9.00 -6.01 -6.86
CA PRO A 5 -8.44 -7.26 -7.36
C PRO A 5 -9.22 -7.77 -8.57
N ALA A 6 -8.51 -8.13 -9.66
CA ALA A 6 -9.12 -8.74 -10.84
C ALA A 6 -9.52 -10.20 -10.58
N PHE A 7 -8.79 -10.87 -9.69
CA PHE A 7 -9.02 -12.25 -9.28
C PHE A 7 -8.74 -12.38 -7.78
N SER A 8 -9.43 -13.29 -7.10
CA SER A 8 -9.04 -13.71 -5.76
C SER A 8 -7.80 -14.60 -5.86
N VAL A 9 -6.70 -14.21 -5.21
CA VAL A 9 -5.44 -14.97 -5.21
C VAL A 9 -5.31 -15.67 -3.84
N PRO A 10 -5.51 -17.00 -3.75
CA PRO A 10 -5.25 -17.73 -2.52
C PRO A 10 -3.76 -17.67 -2.17
N THR A 11 -3.45 -17.62 -0.87
CA THR A 11 -2.07 -17.62 -0.37
C THR A 11 -1.30 -18.83 -0.91
N GLY A 12 -0.18 -18.59 -1.58
CA GLY A 12 0.68 -19.63 -2.16
C GLY A 12 0.28 -20.15 -3.55
N ALA A 13 -0.78 -19.60 -4.15
CA ALA A 13 -1.11 -19.86 -5.56
C ALA A 13 -0.16 -19.08 -6.51
N GLU A 14 -0.09 -19.52 -7.76
CA GLU A 14 0.56 -18.73 -8.81
C GLU A 14 -0.16 -17.40 -9.01
N LEU A 15 0.62 -16.32 -9.18
CA LEU A 15 0.05 -14.99 -9.40
C LEU A 15 -0.60 -14.93 -10.80
N PRO A 16 -1.80 -14.34 -10.92
CA PRO A 16 -2.42 -14.13 -12.20
C PRO A 16 -1.60 -13.13 -13.05
N PRO A 17 -1.75 -13.14 -14.38
CA PRO A 17 -1.05 -12.20 -15.26
C PRO A 17 -1.42 -10.73 -15.00
N MET A 18 -2.56 -10.48 -14.33
CA MET A 18 -3.03 -9.18 -13.89
C MET A 18 -3.58 -9.31 -12.48
N LEU A 19 -3.06 -8.51 -11.55
CA LEU A 19 -3.50 -8.52 -10.15
C LEU A 19 -4.79 -7.72 -9.95
N GLY A 20 -4.92 -6.57 -10.62
CA GLY A 20 -6.04 -5.66 -10.46
C GLY A 20 -5.65 -4.20 -10.64
N ASP A 21 -6.51 -3.30 -10.19
CA ASP A 21 -6.35 -1.86 -10.30
C ASP A 21 -6.05 -1.20 -8.95
N ILE A 22 -5.22 -0.16 -8.97
CA ILE A 22 -4.99 0.75 -7.84
C ILE A 22 -5.43 2.14 -8.26
N VAL A 23 -6.35 2.74 -7.50
CA VAL A 23 -6.91 4.07 -7.79
C VAL A 23 -6.53 5.04 -6.69
N LEU A 24 -5.88 6.15 -7.08
CA LEU A 24 -5.48 7.24 -6.21
C LEU A 24 -6.26 8.51 -6.55
N ALA A 25 -6.92 9.10 -5.55
CA ALA A 25 -7.59 10.38 -5.69
C ALA A 25 -6.58 11.52 -5.51
N SER A 26 -6.12 12.10 -6.61
CA SER A 26 -5.00 13.08 -6.62
C SER A 26 -5.14 14.20 -5.59
N GLU A 27 -6.32 14.82 -5.48
CA GLU A 27 -6.55 15.94 -4.55
C GLU A 27 -6.50 15.50 -3.09
N THR A 28 -6.98 14.29 -2.80
CA THR A 28 -6.94 13.70 -1.46
C THR A 28 -5.50 13.37 -1.06
N VAL A 29 -4.75 12.71 -1.93
CA VAL A 29 -3.35 12.34 -1.67
C VAL A 29 -2.48 13.59 -1.50
N ALA A 30 -2.67 14.63 -2.31
CA ALA A 30 -1.95 15.88 -2.17
C ALA A 30 -2.25 16.59 -0.84
N ARG A 31 -3.52 16.59 -0.41
CA ARG A 31 -3.95 17.18 0.86
C ARG A 31 -3.37 16.41 2.05
N GLU A 32 -3.43 15.08 2.05
CA GLU A 32 -2.87 14.23 3.11
C GLU A 32 -1.36 14.44 3.26
N ALA A 33 -0.62 14.39 2.15
CA ALA A 33 0.83 14.61 2.16
C ALA A 33 1.19 15.98 2.77
N ALA A 34 0.43 17.03 2.45
CA ALA A 34 0.62 18.35 3.03
C ALA A 34 0.25 18.44 4.52
N LEU A 35 -0.80 17.73 4.97
CA LEU A 35 -1.22 17.71 6.37
C LEU A 35 -0.22 16.97 7.27
N GLU A 36 0.42 15.94 6.74
CA GLU A 36 1.39 15.11 7.45
C GLU A 36 2.85 15.55 7.23
N ASP A 37 3.07 16.68 6.55
CA ASP A 37 4.41 17.20 6.19
C ASP A 37 5.30 16.16 5.46
N LYS A 38 4.66 15.34 4.61
CA LYS A 38 5.33 14.31 3.81
C LYS A 38 5.55 14.81 2.39
N PRO A 39 6.72 14.51 1.77
CA PRO A 39 6.89 14.71 0.34
C PRO A 39 5.81 13.94 -0.44
N LEU A 40 5.11 14.61 -1.36
CA LEU A 40 4.02 14.00 -2.13
C LEU A 40 4.43 12.69 -2.82
N ALA A 41 5.65 12.63 -3.36
CA ALA A 41 6.18 11.43 -4.00
C ALA A 41 6.32 10.25 -3.01
N ASN A 42 6.70 10.52 -1.76
CA ASN A 42 6.82 9.49 -0.73
C ASN A 42 5.42 8.98 -0.34
N HIS A 43 4.45 9.88 -0.17
CA HIS A 43 3.07 9.51 0.16
C HIS A 43 2.42 8.69 -0.96
N ILE A 44 2.60 9.08 -2.22
CA ILE A 44 2.13 8.29 -3.37
C ILE A 44 2.80 6.91 -3.38
N THR A 45 4.10 6.83 -3.13
CA THR A 45 4.82 5.55 -3.14
C THR A 45 4.32 4.63 -2.03
N HIS A 46 4.10 5.17 -0.82
CA HIS A 46 3.48 4.44 0.28
C HIS A 46 2.10 3.90 -0.11
N LEU A 47 1.21 4.75 -0.66
CA LEU A 47 -0.12 4.32 -1.06
C LEU A 47 -0.14 3.29 -2.21
N VAL A 48 0.84 3.32 -3.11
CA VAL A 48 0.99 2.31 -4.16
C VAL A 48 1.42 0.96 -3.56
N ILE A 49 2.37 0.96 -2.61
CA ILE A 49 2.79 -0.26 -1.92
C ILE A 49 1.62 -0.84 -1.12
N HIS A 50 0.95 0.00 -0.32
CA HIS A 50 -0.24 -0.37 0.43
C HIS A 50 -1.33 -0.95 -0.48
N GLY A 51 -1.63 -0.27 -1.59
CA GLY A 51 -2.60 -0.74 -2.57
C GLY A 51 -2.22 -2.09 -3.21
N LEU A 52 -0.93 -2.30 -3.49
CA LEU A 52 -0.41 -3.56 -4.02
C LEU A 52 -0.53 -4.71 -3.01
N LEU A 53 -0.28 -4.44 -1.72
CA LEU A 53 -0.43 -5.46 -0.67
C LEU A 53 -1.87 -5.95 -0.58
N HIS A 54 -2.86 -5.05 -0.70
CA HIS A 54 -4.26 -5.44 -0.83
C HIS A 54 -4.53 -6.30 -2.07
N LEU A 55 -3.91 -5.99 -3.22
CA LEU A 55 -4.03 -6.83 -4.42
C LEU A 55 -3.39 -8.22 -4.24
N LEU A 56 -2.43 -8.36 -3.33
CA LEU A 56 -1.79 -9.64 -2.96
C LEU A 56 -2.54 -10.40 -1.85
N GLY A 57 -3.65 -9.83 -1.34
CA GLY A 57 -4.48 -10.46 -0.32
C GLY A 57 -4.07 -10.17 1.11
N HIS A 58 -3.20 -9.19 1.35
CA HIS A 58 -3.00 -8.63 2.69
C HIS A 58 -4.16 -7.71 3.04
N ASP A 59 -4.57 -7.72 4.30
CA ASP A 59 -5.56 -6.81 4.84
C ASP A 59 -5.09 -6.24 6.17
N HIS A 60 -5.84 -5.33 6.75
CA HIS A 60 -5.54 -4.69 8.02
C HIS A 60 -6.81 -4.45 8.86
N GLU A 61 -7.80 -5.34 8.75
CA GLU A 61 -9.05 -5.27 9.52
C GLU A 61 -8.84 -5.56 11.02
N THR A 62 -7.83 -6.37 11.36
CA THR A 62 -7.42 -6.66 12.73
C THR A 62 -6.03 -6.09 13.06
N ASP A 63 -5.75 -5.83 14.33
CA ASP A 63 -4.45 -5.32 14.78
C ASP A 63 -3.27 -6.23 14.39
N ALA A 64 -3.50 -7.55 14.36
CA ALA A 64 -2.47 -8.51 13.98
C ALA A 64 -2.16 -8.45 12.47
N GLU A 65 -3.20 -8.36 11.64
CA GLU A 65 -3.06 -8.20 10.19
C GLU A 65 -2.42 -6.86 9.84
N ALA A 66 -2.83 -5.78 10.53
CA ALA A 66 -2.24 -4.46 10.39
C ALA A 66 -0.73 -4.49 10.69
N GLU A 67 -0.31 -5.05 11.83
CA GLU A 67 1.12 -5.11 12.18
C GLU A 67 1.93 -5.88 11.12
N GLU A 68 1.40 -6.99 10.60
CA GLU A 68 2.04 -7.77 9.53
C GLU A 68 2.16 -6.95 8.23
N MET A 69 1.09 -6.30 7.80
CA MET A 69 1.05 -5.50 6.58
C MET A 69 1.99 -4.29 6.69
N GLU A 70 1.90 -3.54 7.79
CA GLU A 70 2.75 -2.37 8.05
C GLU A 70 4.24 -2.73 8.10
N ALA A 71 4.60 -3.89 8.66
CA ALA A 71 5.98 -4.36 8.67
C ALA A 71 6.51 -4.58 7.24
N ILE A 72 5.68 -5.10 6.34
CA ILE A 72 6.03 -5.27 4.92
C ILE A 72 6.16 -3.90 4.23
N GLU A 73 5.25 -2.97 4.52
CA GLU A 73 5.30 -1.60 3.98
C GLU A 73 6.58 -0.87 4.39
N ARG A 74 6.93 -0.90 5.68
CA ARG A 74 8.18 -0.33 6.22
C ARG A 74 9.40 -0.93 5.54
N ALA A 75 9.44 -2.26 5.39
CA ALA A 75 10.54 -2.94 4.73
C ALA A 75 10.66 -2.58 3.24
N ALA A 76 9.54 -2.45 2.53
CA ALA A 76 9.52 -2.06 1.11
C ALA A 76 9.96 -0.61 0.90
N LEU A 77 9.46 0.32 1.71
CA LEU A 77 9.82 1.75 1.64
C LEU A 77 11.28 1.99 1.99
N ALA A 78 11.81 1.28 3.00
CA ALA A 78 13.23 1.36 3.35
C ALA A 78 14.15 0.96 2.20
N ARG A 79 13.76 -0.04 1.38
CA ARG A 79 14.52 -0.43 0.17
C ARG A 79 14.53 0.63 -0.91
N LEU A 80 13.58 1.57 -0.87
CA LEU A 80 13.49 2.72 -1.77
C LEU A 80 14.09 3.99 -1.15
N ALA A 81 14.73 3.89 0.02
CA ALA A 81 15.24 5.01 0.81
C ALA A 81 14.14 6.04 1.18
N ILE A 82 12.91 5.57 1.36
CA ILE A 82 11.78 6.37 1.83
C ILE A 82 11.62 6.13 3.34
N PRO A 83 11.45 7.19 4.16
CA PRO A 83 11.23 7.05 5.60
C PRO A 83 9.99 6.21 5.95
N ASP A 84 9.98 5.70 7.18
CA ASP A 84 8.82 5.01 7.75
C ASP A 84 7.60 5.94 7.74
N PRO A 85 6.48 5.55 7.10
CA PRO A 85 5.31 6.40 7.00
C PRO A 85 4.49 6.48 8.30
N TYR A 86 4.81 5.65 9.31
CA TYR A 86 4.12 5.56 10.60
C TYR A 86 4.88 6.22 11.77
N ALA A 87 6.06 6.78 11.50
CA ALA A 87 6.95 7.38 12.50
C ALA A 87 6.66 8.86 12.79
#